data_AF-V5GJC0-F1
#
_entry.id   AF-V5GJC0-F1
#
_cell.length_a   1.000
_cell.length_b   1.000
_cell.length_c   1.000
_cell.angle_alpha   90.00
_cell.angle_beta   90.00
_cell.angle_gamma   90.00
#
_symmetry.space_group_name_H-M   'P 1'
#
loop_
_entity.id
_entity.type
_entity.pdbx_description
1 polymer ?
#
loop_
_entity_poly.entity_id
_entity_poly.type
_entity_poly.pdbx_seq_one_letter_code
_entity_poly.pdbx_strand_id
1 'polypeptide(L)'
;IPEINRIPLERLILNIKVLPNFEDREVANVIGSFIEPPSEENVTTAIKRLENVGALDKDDNLTPLGHHLAALPVDVRIGKLMLYGAIFGCVDAALTMAACLSYKSPFVAPFGKRDVA
;
A
#
# COMPACT_ATOMS: atom_id res chain seq x y z
N ILE A 1 -6.87 -21.44 2.14
CA ILE A 1 -5.85 -20.53 1.56
C ILE A 1 -5.59 -19.42 2.58
N PRO A 2 -4.34 -19.25 3.04
CA PRO A 2 -3.98 -18.22 4.02
C PRO A 2 -4.18 -16.79 3.50
N GLU A 3 -4.15 -15.81 4.39
CA GLU A 3 -4.29 -14.40 4.03
C GLU A 3 -3.16 -13.90 3.13
N ILE A 4 -1.90 -14.31 3.38
CA ILE A 4 -0.73 -13.90 2.58
C ILE A 4 -0.86 -14.23 1.09
N ASN A 5 -1.68 -15.24 0.74
CA ASN A 5 -1.96 -15.67 -0.62
C ASN A 5 -3.18 -14.98 -1.24
N ARG A 6 -3.86 -14.09 -0.50
CA ARG A 6 -5.14 -13.46 -0.90
C ARG A 6 -5.09 -11.93 -0.88
N ILE A 7 -4.10 -11.33 -0.22
CA ILE A 7 -3.99 -9.88 -0.06
C ILE A 7 -2.83 -9.30 -0.88
N PRO A 8 -2.91 -8.03 -1.29
CA PRO A 8 -1.76 -7.31 -1.85
C PRO A 8 -0.59 -7.24 -0.86
N LEU A 9 0.65 -7.33 -1.36
CA LEU A 9 1.87 -7.48 -0.54
C LEU A 9 2.68 -6.19 -0.36
N GLU A 10 2.26 -5.08 -0.96
CA GLU A 10 3.00 -3.81 -0.97
C GLU A 10 3.32 -3.34 0.44
N ARG A 11 2.34 -3.43 1.34
CA ARG A 11 2.53 -3.05 2.76
C ARG A 11 3.51 -3.95 3.48
N LEU A 12 3.44 -5.26 3.25
CA LEU A 12 4.34 -6.23 3.86
C LEU A 12 5.78 -5.98 3.40
N ILE A 13 5.99 -5.82 2.09
CA ILE A 13 7.31 -5.57 1.51
C ILE A 13 7.90 -4.25 2.04
N LEU A 14 7.08 -3.20 2.10
CA LEU A 14 7.52 -1.90 2.63
C LEU A 14 7.93 -2.00 4.11
N ASN A 15 7.20 -2.76 4.92
CA ASN A 15 7.57 -3.01 6.31
C ASN A 15 8.87 -3.80 6.42
N ILE A 16 9.08 -4.82 5.59
CA ILE A 16 10.34 -5.60 5.56
C ILE A 16 11.53 -4.68 5.27
N LYS A 17 11.41 -3.79 4.28
CA LYS A 17 12.47 -2.84 3.89
C LYS A 17 12.82 -1.80 4.96
N VAL A 18 11.94 -1.56 5.94
CA VAL A 18 12.15 -0.55 7.01
C VAL A 18 12.67 -1.18 8.29
N LEU A 19 12.54 -2.50 8.44
CA LEU A 19 12.99 -3.22 9.63
C LEU A 19 14.53 -3.34 9.60
N PRO A 20 15.24 -2.85 10.64
CA PRO A 20 16.72 -2.84 10.66
C PRO A 20 17.35 -4.22 10.47
N ASN A 21 16.70 -5.28 10.94
CA ASN A 21 17.21 -6.66 10.85
C ASN A 21 17.15 -7.27 9.43
N PHE A 22 16.49 -6.57 8.50
CA PHE A 22 16.25 -7.02 7.13
C PHE A 22 16.77 -6.03 6.08
N GLU A 23 17.47 -4.96 6.49
CA GLU A 23 17.95 -3.90 5.60
C GLU A 23 18.84 -4.44 4.45
N ASP A 24 19.79 -5.33 4.78
CA ASP A 24 20.69 -5.96 3.80
C ASP A 24 20.13 -7.22 3.13
N ARG A 25 18.88 -7.61 3.46
CA ARG A 25 18.29 -8.85 2.93
C ARG A 25 17.40 -8.56 1.75
N GLU A 26 17.56 -9.40 0.73
CA GLU A 26 16.63 -9.43 -0.38
C GLU A 26 15.23 -9.85 0.10
N VAL A 27 14.20 -9.11 -0.34
CA VAL A 27 12.80 -9.34 0.04
C VAL A 27 12.34 -10.75 -0.31
N ALA A 28 12.76 -11.26 -1.47
CA ALA A 28 12.46 -12.63 -1.91
C ALA A 28 12.96 -13.68 -0.89
N ASN A 29 14.17 -13.50 -0.35
CA ASN A 29 14.74 -14.42 0.64
C ASN A 29 13.99 -14.39 1.98
N VAL A 30 13.58 -13.19 2.42
CA VAL A 30 12.79 -13.02 3.65
C VAL A 30 11.43 -13.70 3.51
N ILE A 31 10.73 -13.40 2.41
CA ILE A 31 9.38 -13.92 2.14
C ILE A 31 9.40 -15.44 1.89
N GLY A 32 10.43 -15.96 1.20
CA GLY A 32 10.61 -17.39 0.96
C GLY A 32 10.83 -18.22 2.23
N SER A 33 11.18 -17.58 3.33
CA SER A 33 11.36 -18.22 4.64
C SER A 33 10.06 -18.36 5.45
N PHE A 34 8.93 -17.91 4.92
CA PHE A 34 7.64 -17.97 5.62
C PHE A 34 7.07 -19.39 5.61
N ILE A 35 6.19 -19.70 6.57
CA ILE A 35 5.56 -21.03 6.71
C ILE A 35 4.85 -21.45 5.41
N GLU A 36 4.16 -20.51 4.78
CA GLU A 36 3.53 -20.69 3.48
C GLU A 36 3.83 -19.44 2.64
N PRO A 37 4.90 -19.47 1.81
CA PRO A 37 5.32 -18.30 1.06
C PRO A 37 4.30 -17.96 -0.04
N PRO A 38 4.10 -16.66 -0.35
CA PRO A 38 3.32 -16.23 -1.51
C PRO A 38 3.98 -16.63 -2.83
N SER A 39 3.22 -16.62 -3.92
CA SER A 39 3.77 -16.85 -5.26
C SER A 39 4.76 -15.75 -5.66
N GLU A 40 5.81 -16.12 -6.40
CA GLU A 40 6.80 -15.19 -6.95
C GLU A 40 6.16 -14.09 -7.81
N GLU A 41 5.09 -14.44 -8.56
CA GLU A 41 4.32 -13.49 -9.36
C GLU A 41 3.68 -12.40 -8.49
N ASN A 42 3.12 -12.76 -7.33
CA ASN A 42 2.52 -11.80 -6.40
C ASN A 42 3.57 -10.87 -5.80
N VAL A 43 4.74 -11.41 -5.43
CA VAL A 43 5.86 -10.62 -4.90
C VAL A 43 6.36 -9.63 -5.96
N THR A 44 6.63 -10.12 -7.17
CA THR A 44 7.10 -9.30 -8.30
C THR A 44 6.09 -8.20 -8.65
N THR A 45 4.80 -8.52 -8.65
CA THR A 45 3.73 -7.55 -8.93
C THR A 45 3.66 -6.48 -7.85
N ALA A 46 3.84 -6.84 -6.59
CA ALA A 46 3.83 -5.88 -5.48
C ALA A 46 5.05 -4.96 -5.50
N ILE A 47 6.24 -5.48 -5.82
CA ILE A 47 7.46 -4.67 -6.02
C ILE A 47 7.22 -3.63 -7.12
N LYS A 48 6.74 -4.05 -8.31
CA LYS A 48 6.42 -3.14 -9.42
C LYS A 48 5.41 -2.06 -9.04
N ARG A 49 4.42 -2.40 -8.20
CA ARG A 49 3.45 -1.41 -7.71
C ARG A 49 4.09 -0.41 -6.75
N LEU A 50 5.03 -0.84 -5.90
CA LEU A 50 5.79 0.06 -5.04
C LEU A 50 6.70 1.00 -5.84
N GLU A 51 7.35 0.50 -6.90
CA GLU A 51 8.11 1.33 -7.85
C GLU A 51 7.21 2.37 -8.53
N ASN A 52 6.05 1.95 -9.05
CA ASN A 52 5.09 2.85 -9.70
C ASN A 52 4.56 3.94 -8.74
N VAL A 53 4.41 3.61 -7.47
CA VAL A 53 4.03 4.57 -6.43
C VAL A 53 5.23 5.41 -5.97
N GLY A 54 6.45 5.06 -6.37
CA GLY A 54 7.70 5.76 -6.01
C GLY A 54 8.15 5.48 -4.59
N ALA A 55 7.64 4.41 -3.96
CA ALA A 55 8.07 3.96 -2.64
C ALA A 55 9.41 3.21 -2.73
N LEU A 56 9.65 2.52 -3.84
CA LEU A 56 10.94 1.92 -4.19
C LEU A 56 11.51 2.58 -5.45
N ASP A 57 12.83 2.57 -5.60
CA ASP A 57 13.50 2.87 -6.86
C ASP A 57 13.67 1.59 -7.72
N LYS A 58 14.33 1.73 -8.89
CA LYS A 58 14.51 0.63 -9.86
C LYS A 58 15.47 -0.47 -9.39
N ASP A 59 16.23 -0.19 -8.33
CA ASP A 59 17.18 -1.11 -7.74
C ASP A 59 16.58 -1.69 -6.43
N ASP A 60 15.26 -1.62 -6.28
CA ASP A 60 14.49 -2.04 -5.10
C ASP A 60 14.88 -1.35 -3.78
N ASN A 61 15.54 -0.18 -3.84
CA ASN A 61 15.88 0.57 -2.63
C ASN A 61 14.71 1.43 -2.17
N LEU A 62 14.61 1.60 -0.85
CA LEU A 62 13.58 2.41 -0.24
C LEU A 62 13.86 3.90 -0.51
N THR A 63 12.88 4.60 -1.08
CA THR A 63 13.01 6.05 -1.33
C THR A 63 12.63 6.86 -0.07
N PRO A 64 12.95 8.17 0.00
CA PRO A 64 12.43 9.04 1.07
C PRO A 64 10.91 9.04 1.14
N LEU A 65 10.22 8.98 0.00
CA LEU A 65 8.77 8.82 -0.05
C LEU A 65 8.36 7.46 0.57
N GLY A 66 9.05 6.39 0.20
CA GLY A 66 8.85 5.05 0.76
C GLY A 66 8.94 5.02 2.30
N HIS A 67 9.94 5.69 2.87
CA HIS A 67 10.07 5.84 4.33
C HIS A 67 8.84 6.51 4.97
N HIS A 68 8.35 7.62 4.39
CA HIS A 68 7.14 8.26 4.89
C HIS A 68 5.91 7.36 4.76
N LEU A 69 5.75 6.66 3.64
CA LEU A 69 4.62 5.76 3.41
C LEU A 69 4.63 4.56 4.35
N ALA A 70 5.81 4.04 4.71
CA ALA A 70 5.96 2.96 5.66
C ALA A 70 5.46 3.35 7.06
N ALA A 71 5.68 4.60 7.48
CA ALA A 71 5.27 5.09 8.79
C ALA A 71 3.74 5.27 8.93
N LEU A 72 3.00 5.36 7.82
CA LEU A 72 1.55 5.59 7.85
C LEU A 72 0.77 4.26 7.90
N PRO A 73 -0.18 4.07 8.83
CA PRO A 73 -0.93 2.81 8.97
C PRO A 73 -2.09 2.69 7.96
N VAL A 74 -1.81 2.92 6.68
CA VAL A 74 -2.80 2.89 5.58
C VAL A 74 -2.23 2.20 4.34
N ASP A 75 -3.08 1.93 3.34
CA ASP A 75 -2.63 1.50 2.00
C ASP A 75 -1.65 2.53 1.41
N VAL A 76 -0.61 2.06 0.72
CA VAL A 76 0.51 2.87 0.23
C VAL A 76 0.03 4.03 -0.66
N ARG A 77 -1.00 3.81 -1.50
CA ARG A 77 -1.55 4.85 -2.39
C ARG A 77 -2.37 5.87 -1.61
N ILE A 78 -3.09 5.43 -0.58
CA ILE A 78 -3.83 6.31 0.32
C ILE A 78 -2.87 7.18 1.13
N GLY A 79 -1.79 6.59 1.66
CA GLY A 79 -0.74 7.34 2.33
C GLY A 79 -0.13 8.40 1.43
N LYS A 80 0.11 8.08 0.14
CA LYS A 80 0.62 9.03 -0.85
C LYS A 80 -0.37 10.16 -1.14
N LEU A 81 -1.66 9.87 -1.24
CA LEU A 81 -2.71 10.88 -1.38
C LEU A 81 -2.73 11.82 -0.17
N MET A 82 -2.70 11.28 1.05
CA MET A 82 -2.70 12.07 2.28
C MET A 82 -1.47 12.97 2.38
N LEU A 83 -0.28 12.41 2.09
CA LEU A 83 0.99 13.14 2.14
C LEU A 83 1.01 14.30 1.14
N TYR A 84 0.59 14.07 -0.10
CA TYR A 84 0.51 15.16 -1.08
C TYR A 84 -0.61 16.15 -0.79
N GLY A 85 -1.72 15.72 -0.21
CA GLY A 85 -2.75 16.63 0.29
C GLY A 85 -2.20 17.61 1.32
N ALA A 86 -1.34 17.14 2.22
CA ALA A 86 -0.64 18.01 3.17
C ALA A 86 0.36 18.95 2.48
N ILE A 87 1.20 18.44 1.56
CA ILE A 87 2.22 19.23 0.86
C ILE A 87 1.59 20.35 -0.01
N PHE A 88 0.48 20.07 -0.69
CA PHE A 88 -0.19 21.02 -1.57
C PHE A 88 -1.25 21.89 -0.87
N GLY A 89 -1.42 21.77 0.44
CA GLY A 89 -2.36 22.58 1.21
C GLY A 89 -3.84 22.23 0.99
N CYS A 90 -4.15 21.03 0.50
CA CYS A 90 -5.50 20.53 0.26
C CYS A 90 -5.85 19.32 1.13
N VAL A 91 -5.35 19.31 2.37
CA VAL A 91 -5.44 18.17 3.30
C VAL A 91 -6.88 17.74 3.61
N ASP A 92 -7.81 18.68 3.74
CA ASP A 92 -9.22 18.38 4.07
C ASP A 92 -9.90 17.53 2.98
N ALA A 93 -9.78 17.96 1.72
CA ALA A 93 -10.29 17.22 0.57
C ALA A 93 -9.57 15.88 0.39
N ALA A 94 -8.24 15.85 0.57
CA ALA A 94 -7.46 14.62 0.49
C ALA A 94 -7.85 13.59 1.56
N LEU A 95 -8.08 14.02 2.80
CA LEU A 95 -8.53 13.14 3.89
C LEU A 95 -9.95 12.63 3.66
N THR A 96 -10.85 13.48 3.14
CA THR A 96 -12.20 13.07 2.77
C THR A 96 -12.16 11.98 1.68
N MET A 97 -11.37 12.17 0.62
CA MET A 97 -11.17 11.16 -0.41
C MET A 97 -10.52 9.89 0.16
N ALA A 98 -9.49 10.01 0.99
CA ALA A 98 -8.83 8.89 1.63
C ALA A 98 -9.81 8.05 2.47
N ALA A 99 -10.65 8.69 3.29
CA ALA A 99 -11.65 8.01 4.10
C ALA A 99 -12.68 7.24 3.24
N CYS A 100 -13.19 7.86 2.18
CA CYS A 100 -14.12 7.22 1.24
C CYS A 100 -13.50 6.03 0.51
N LEU A 101 -12.21 6.12 0.13
CA LEU A 101 -11.48 5.07 -0.59
C LEU A 101 -11.04 3.92 0.33
N SER A 102 -10.72 4.20 1.59
CA SER A 102 -10.27 3.19 2.55
C SER A 102 -11.40 2.39 3.18
N TYR A 103 -12.63 2.90 3.17
CA TYR A 103 -13.77 2.25 3.81
C TYR A 103 -14.94 2.02 2.85
N LYS A 104 -16.11 2.58 3.16
CA LYS A 104 -17.33 2.44 2.40
C LYS A 104 -17.75 3.79 1.88
N SER A 105 -18.30 3.78 0.67
CA SER A 105 -18.99 4.93 0.11
C SER A 105 -20.08 5.42 1.09
N PRO A 106 -20.21 6.74 1.31
CA PRO A 106 -21.30 7.30 2.10
C PRO A 106 -22.65 7.21 1.37
N PHE A 107 -22.65 6.94 0.06
CA PHE A 107 -23.86 6.84 -0.73
C PHE A 107 -24.53 5.47 -0.52
N VAL A 108 -25.82 5.50 -0.18
CA VAL A 108 -26.67 4.32 -0.04
C VAL A 108 -27.56 4.17 -1.26
N ALA A 109 -27.86 2.92 -1.65
CA ALA A 109 -28.76 2.61 -2.75
C ALA A 109 -29.92 1.70 -2.27
N PRO A 110 -30.95 2.28 -1.61
CA PRO A 110 -32.11 1.53 -1.15
C PRO A 110 -32.85 0.85 -2.31
N PHE A 111 -33.49 -0.29 -2.02
CA PHE A 111 -34.28 -1.02 -3.02
C PHE A 111 -35.37 -0.12 -3.62
N GLY A 112 -35.46 -0.06 -4.95
CA GLY A 112 -36.42 0.78 -5.66
C GLY A 112 -36.06 2.27 -5.79
N LYS A 113 -34.88 2.70 -5.32
CA LYS A 113 -34.41 4.10 -5.41
C LYS A 113 -33.05 4.24 -6.11
N ARG A 114 -32.69 3.32 -7.00
CA ARG A 114 -31.39 3.33 -7.70
C ARG A 114 -31.32 4.38 -8.81
N ASP A 115 -32.45 4.70 -9.44
CA ASP A 115 -32.52 5.58 -10.61
C ASP A 115 -32.77 7.07 -10.28
N VAL A 116 -32.85 7.41 -8.98
CA VAL A 116 -33.09 8.80 -8.50
C VAL A 116 -31.82 9.49 -8.00
N ALA A 117 -30.66 8.84 -8.12
CA ALA A 117 -29.36 9.36 -7.70
C ALA A 117 -28.62 10.05 -8.86
#